data_AF-A0A067H5R0-F1
#
_entry.id   AF-A0A067H5R0-F1
#
_cell.length_a   1.000
_cell.length_b   1.000
_cell.length_c   1.000
_cell.angle_alpha   90.00
_cell.angle_beta   90.00
_cell.angle_gamma   90.00
#
_symmetry.space_group_name_H-M   'P 1'
#
loop_
_entity.id
_entity.type
_entity.pdbx_description
1 polymer ?
#
loop_
_entity_poly.entity_id
_entity_poly.type
_entity_poly.pdbx_seq_one_letter_code
_entity_poly.pdbx_strand_id
1 'polypeptide(L)'
;MKSTTSFIFLIGLKLCAISGTSNLIERVCQSSEDKNLCYSTYNNAQKADLNGLAMIGLNQASGNATAILKYVQERMGQPNLEPLVQQGLIDCANLYQDAVDQVDDSIAALEADAFKDV
;
A
#
# COMPACT_ATOMS: atom_id res chain seq x y z
N MET A 1 -14.84 -40.13 51.91
CA MET A 1 -13.55 -40.47 51.25
C MET A 1 -13.89 -41.36 50.07
N LYS A 2 -13.68 -41.06 48.78
CA LYS A 2 -12.91 -40.07 48.00
C LYS A 2 -13.75 -39.84 46.72
N SER A 3 -14.25 -38.66 46.37
CA SER A 3 -13.58 -37.53 45.71
C SER A 3 -12.55 -37.95 44.65
N THR A 4 -12.91 -37.81 43.37
CA THR A 4 -12.06 -37.21 42.31
C THR A 4 -12.93 -36.94 41.08
N THR A 5 -13.62 -35.82 41.12
CA THR A 5 -14.00 -35.05 39.92
C THR A 5 -12.71 -34.44 39.33
N SER A 6 -12.71 -34.17 38.02
CA SER A 6 -11.87 -33.16 37.38
C SER A 6 -10.40 -33.51 37.13
N PHE A 7 -10.09 -33.98 35.91
CA PHE A 7 -8.82 -33.66 35.21
C PHE A 7 -8.96 -33.70 33.66
N ILE A 8 -10.14 -33.38 33.10
CA ILE A 8 -10.29 -33.08 31.66
C ILE A 8 -10.50 -31.57 31.50
N PHE A 9 -9.58 -30.78 32.07
CA PHE A 9 -9.57 -29.32 31.91
C PHE A 9 -8.13 -28.79 31.79
N LEU A 10 -7.27 -29.52 31.07
CA LEU A 10 -5.91 -29.07 30.74
C LEU A 10 -5.67 -28.98 29.23
N ILE A 11 -6.72 -29.02 28.41
CA ILE A 11 -6.66 -28.81 26.97
C ILE A 11 -7.66 -27.69 26.66
N GLY A 12 -7.22 -26.43 26.66
CA GLY A 12 -8.16 -25.35 26.38
C GLY A 12 -7.66 -23.93 26.48
N LEU A 13 -6.54 -23.66 27.17
CA LEU A 13 -5.88 -22.37 27.03
C LEU A 13 -5.02 -22.36 25.76
N LYS A 14 -5.69 -22.41 24.61
CA LYS A 14 -5.16 -21.82 23.39
C LYS A 14 -4.93 -20.35 23.73
N LEU A 15 -3.68 -20.00 23.99
CA LEU A 15 -3.20 -18.63 23.95
C LEU A 15 -3.72 -18.04 22.64
N CYS A 16 -4.75 -17.21 22.73
CA CYS A 16 -5.14 -16.33 21.65
C CYS A 16 -4.03 -15.29 21.56
N ALA A 17 -2.94 -15.64 20.87
CA ALA A 17 -2.08 -14.64 20.30
C ALA A 17 -2.93 -13.94 19.23
N ILE A 18 -3.52 -12.80 19.59
CA ILE A 18 -4.14 -11.91 18.61
C ILE A 18 -2.97 -11.39 17.76
N SER A 19 -2.72 -12.08 16.65
CA SER A 19 -1.91 -11.62 15.53
C SER A 19 -2.65 -10.48 14.81
N GLY A 20 -2.92 -9.38 15.54
CA GLY A 20 -3.83 -8.32 15.09
C GLY A 20 -3.39 -7.59 13.82
N THR A 21 -2.10 -7.70 13.46
CA THR A 21 -1.51 -6.96 12.34
C THR A 21 -1.30 -7.80 11.10
N SER A 22 -1.02 -9.11 11.24
CA SER A 22 -1.09 -10.02 10.09
C SER A 22 -2.53 -10.13 9.59
N ASN A 23 -3.51 -10.08 10.49
CA ASN A 23 -4.93 -10.12 10.12
C ASN A 23 -5.38 -8.86 9.36
N LEU A 24 -4.86 -7.67 9.71
CA LEU A 24 -5.24 -6.45 9.00
C LEU A 24 -4.64 -6.39 7.59
N ILE A 25 -3.33 -6.64 7.46
CA ILE A 25 -2.65 -6.67 6.17
C ILE A 25 -3.27 -7.74 5.26
N GLU A 26 -3.58 -8.91 5.80
CA GLU A 26 -4.29 -9.97 5.07
C GLU A 26 -5.64 -9.49 4.52
N ARG A 27 -6.46 -8.83 5.34
CA ARG A 27 -7.75 -8.30 4.88
C ARG A 27 -7.60 -7.25 3.79
N VAL A 28 -6.68 -6.30 3.97
CA VAL A 28 -6.39 -5.25 2.96
C VAL A 28 -5.91 -5.88 1.65
N CYS A 29 -4.97 -6.82 1.72
CA CYS A 29 -4.43 -7.46 0.51
C CYS A 29 -5.39 -8.44 -0.14
N GLN A 30 -6.30 -9.07 0.60
CA GLN A 30 -7.37 -9.87 0.00
C GLN A 30 -8.33 -9.03 -0.84
N SER A 31 -8.58 -7.77 -0.45
CA SER A 31 -9.36 -6.81 -1.27
C SER A 31 -8.58 -6.18 -2.42
N SER A 32 -7.25 -6.35 -2.48
CA SER A 32 -6.44 -5.84 -3.60
C SER A 32 -6.62 -6.69 -4.86
N GLU A 33 -6.60 -6.01 -6.01
CA GLU A 33 -6.53 -6.65 -7.33
C GLU A 33 -5.24 -7.45 -7.46
N ASP A 34 -4.09 -6.82 -7.19
CA ASP A 34 -2.79 -7.49 -7.11
C ASP A 34 -2.43 -7.76 -5.65
N LYS A 35 -2.58 -9.03 -5.28
CA LYS A 35 -2.29 -9.53 -3.93
C LYS A 35 -0.80 -9.58 -3.66
N ASN A 36 -0.01 -9.96 -4.67
CA ASN A 36 1.43 -10.11 -4.50
C ASN A 36 2.09 -8.75 -4.32
N LEU A 37 1.71 -7.77 -5.14
CA LEU A 37 2.14 -6.39 -4.98
C LEU A 37 1.77 -5.87 -3.59
N CYS A 38 0.50 -6.04 -3.18
CA CYS A 38 0.05 -5.59 -1.86
C CYS A 38 0.87 -6.20 -0.71
N TYR A 39 1.05 -7.53 -0.69
CA TYR A 39 1.84 -8.17 0.35
C TYR A 39 3.31 -7.71 0.33
N SER A 40 3.87 -7.46 -0.86
CA SER A 40 5.23 -6.94 -1.00
C SER A 40 5.36 -5.51 -0.44
N THR A 41 4.37 -4.65 -0.66
CA THR A 41 4.32 -3.28 -0.13
C THR A 41 4.36 -3.26 1.40
N TYR A 42 3.69 -4.21 2.06
CA TYR A 42 3.59 -4.24 3.52
C TYR A 42 4.53 -5.23 4.22
N ASN A 43 5.50 -5.83 3.53
CA ASN A 43 6.30 -6.92 4.14
C ASN A 43 7.08 -6.49 5.41
N ASN A 44 7.43 -5.21 5.51
CA ASN A 44 8.18 -4.60 6.60
C ASN A 44 7.31 -3.70 7.49
N ALA A 45 6.01 -3.64 7.24
CA ALA A 45 5.10 -2.82 8.02
C ALA A 45 5.04 -3.36 9.46
N GLN A 46 5.65 -2.62 10.38
CA GLN A 46 5.45 -2.87 11.81
C GLN A 46 4.04 -2.43 12.16
N LYS A 47 3.39 -3.19 13.06
CA LYS A 47 2.00 -3.07 13.49
C LYS A 47 1.32 -1.72 13.15
N ALA A 48 0.76 -1.60 11.96
CA ALA A 48 0.05 -0.41 11.50
C ALA A 48 -1.46 -0.63 11.59
N ASP A 49 -2.20 0.41 11.96
CA ASP A 49 -3.64 0.48 11.80
C ASP A 49 -4.00 0.82 10.33
N LEU A 50 -5.29 1.01 10.04
CA LEU A 50 -5.74 1.31 8.68
C LEU A 50 -5.14 2.61 8.13
N ASN A 51 -5.01 3.64 8.96
CA ASN A 51 -4.41 4.91 8.55
C ASN A 51 -2.91 4.74 8.26
N GLY A 52 -2.19 4.00 9.11
CA GLY A 52 -0.79 3.69 8.88
C GLY A 52 -0.57 2.86 7.61
N LEU A 53 -1.43 1.88 7.33
CA LEU A 53 -1.36 1.11 6.09
C LEU A 53 -1.70 1.97 4.86
N ALA A 54 -2.73 2.82 4.93
CA ALA A 54 -3.06 3.76 3.87
C ALA A 54 -1.89 4.71 3.57
N MET A 55 -1.27 5.26 4.61
CA MET A 55 -0.11 6.14 4.47
C MET A 55 1.09 5.41 3.82
N ILE A 56 1.37 4.17 4.20
CA ILE A 56 2.42 3.37 3.56
C ILE A 56 2.10 3.15 2.07
N GLY A 57 0.86 2.78 1.74
CA GLY A 57 0.41 2.55 0.37
C GLY A 57 0.52 3.81 -0.50
N LEU A 58 0.02 4.94 -0.01
CA LEU A 58 0.07 6.23 -0.72
C LEU A 58 1.52 6.70 -0.93
N ASN A 59 2.39 6.59 0.08
CA ASN A 59 3.80 6.94 -0.07
C ASN A 59 4.52 6.06 -1.09
N GLN A 60 4.21 4.75 -1.13
CA GLN A 60 4.76 3.86 -2.15
C GLN A 60 4.27 4.25 -3.55
N ALA A 61 3.00 4.65 -3.69
CA ALA A 61 2.42 5.11 -4.95
C ALA A 61 3.05 6.43 -5.42
N SER A 62 3.15 7.44 -4.55
CA SER A 62 3.78 8.74 -4.86
C SER A 62 5.25 8.56 -5.26
N GLY A 63 6.00 7.73 -4.52
CA GLY A 63 7.38 7.40 -4.85
C GLY A 63 7.53 6.72 -6.22
N ASN A 64 6.65 5.76 -6.55
CA ASN A 64 6.66 5.09 -7.84
C ASN A 64 6.26 6.05 -8.98
N ALA A 65 5.20 6.83 -8.80
CA ALA A 65 4.73 7.80 -9.80
C ALA A 65 5.81 8.84 -10.11
N THR A 66 6.45 9.39 -9.06
CA THR A 66 7.57 10.34 -9.18
C THR A 66 8.75 9.72 -9.92
N ALA A 67 9.12 8.47 -9.59
CA ALA A 67 10.22 7.78 -10.25
C ALA A 67 9.94 7.55 -11.74
N ILE A 68 8.69 7.20 -12.10
CA ILE A 68 8.29 7.00 -13.49
C ILE A 68 8.26 8.34 -14.24
N LEU A 69 7.69 9.40 -13.65
CA LEU A 69 7.69 10.73 -14.23
C LEU A 69 9.12 11.18 -14.59
N LYS A 70 10.04 11.05 -13.63
CA LYS A 70 11.45 11.36 -13.84
C LYS A 70 12.05 10.53 -14.97
N TYR A 71 11.80 9.22 -14.98
CA TYR A 71 12.28 8.35 -16.05
C TYR A 71 11.75 8.78 -17.43
N VAL A 72 10.46 9.12 -17.54
CA VAL A 72 9.86 9.58 -18.80
C VAL A 72 10.49 10.89 -19.24
N GLN A 73 10.67 11.86 -18.34
CA GLN A 73 11.33 13.14 -18.62
C GLN A 73 12.78 12.96 -19.08
N GLU A 74 13.53 12.04 -18.47
CA GLU A 74 14.88 11.68 -18.92
C GLU A 74 14.86 11.09 -20.35
N ARG A 75 13.86 10.28 -20.68
CA ARG A 75 13.69 9.71 -22.03
C ARG A 75 13.32 10.76 -23.06
N MET A 76 12.50 11.75 -22.70
CA MET A 76 12.16 12.88 -23.56
C MET A 76 13.38 13.71 -23.97
N GLY A 77 14.42 13.75 -23.11
CA GLY A 77 15.68 14.45 -23.38
C GLY A 77 16.61 13.73 -24.37
N GLN A 78 16.27 12.52 -24.83
CA GLN A 78 17.10 11.78 -25.78
C GLN A 78 17.04 12.39 -27.19
N PRO A 79 18.17 12.47 -27.92
CA PRO A 79 18.17 12.99 -29.27
C PRO A 79 17.54 11.99 -30.25
N ASN A 80 17.03 12.50 -31.37
CA ASN A 80 16.51 11.72 -32.50
C ASN A 80 15.33 10.79 -32.17
N LEU A 81 14.47 11.18 -31.24
CA LEU A 81 13.19 10.52 -31.03
C LEU A 81 12.31 10.68 -32.27
N GLU A 82 11.63 9.60 -32.67
CA GLU A 82 10.59 9.68 -33.68
C GLU A 82 9.42 10.55 -33.14
N PRO A 83 8.79 11.40 -33.96
CA PRO A 83 7.76 12.34 -33.49
C PRO A 83 6.62 11.72 -32.67
N LEU A 84 6.09 10.57 -33.05
CA LEU A 84 5.03 9.89 -32.28
C LEU A 84 5.56 9.36 -30.95
N VAL A 85 6.80 8.87 -30.91
CA VAL A 85 7.46 8.48 -29.65
C VAL A 85 7.63 9.70 -28.74
N GLN A 86 8.06 10.84 -29.28
CA GLN A 86 8.20 12.07 -28.49
C GLN A 86 6.86 12.53 -27.92
N GLN A 87 5.80 12.52 -28.73
CA GLN A 87 4.46 12.89 -28.25
C GLN A 87 3.95 11.92 -27.18
N GLY A 88 4.12 10.62 -27.39
CA GLY A 88 3.72 9.61 -26.40
C GLY A 88 4.46 9.78 -25.06
N LEU A 89 5.73 10.18 -25.08
CA LEU A 89 6.46 10.49 -23.85
C LEU A 89 5.96 11.77 -23.16
N ILE A 90 5.60 12.80 -23.93
CA ILE A 90 4.96 14.02 -23.39
C ILE A 90 3.63 13.67 -22.71
N ASP A 91 2.79 12.87 -23.37
CA ASP A 91 1.50 12.47 -22.84
C ASP A 91 1.67 11.63 -21.56
N CYS A 92 2.62 10.68 -21.55
CA CYS A 92 2.98 9.93 -20.35
C CYS A 92 3.47 10.85 -19.23
N ALA A 93 4.31 11.84 -19.51
CA ALA A 93 4.80 12.77 -18.49
C ALA A 93 3.66 13.57 -17.86
N ASN A 94 2.71 14.05 -18.66
CA ASN A 94 1.55 14.77 -18.16
C ASN A 94 0.69 13.87 -17.27
N LEU A 95 0.38 12.65 -17.71
CA LEU A 95 -0.41 11.70 -16.93
C LEU A 95 0.26 11.33 -15.60
N TYR A 96 1.58 11.16 -15.59
CA TYR A 96 2.30 10.87 -14.35
C TYR A 96 2.48 12.09 -13.46
N GLN A 97 2.55 13.31 -14.02
CA GLN A 97 2.47 14.53 -13.22
C GLN A 97 1.12 14.64 -12.52
N ASP A 98 0.02 14.46 -13.26
CA ASP A 98 -1.33 14.46 -12.70
C ASP A 98 -1.50 13.38 -11.62
N ALA A 99 -0.88 12.21 -11.82
CA ALA A 99 -0.91 11.13 -10.84
C ALA A 99 -0.09 11.44 -9.57
N VAL A 100 1.07 12.08 -9.69
CA VAL A 100 1.84 12.55 -8.54
C VAL A 100 1.00 13.54 -7.73
N ASP A 101 0.46 14.56 -8.40
CA ASP A 101 -0.32 15.61 -7.76
C ASP A 101 -1.55 15.02 -7.03
N GLN A 102 -2.28 14.11 -7.69
CA GLN A 102 -3.43 13.44 -7.08
C GLN A 102 -3.08 12.57 -5.87
N VAL A 103 -1.98 11.83 -5.92
CA VAL A 103 -1.58 10.99 -4.76
C VAL A 103 -1.11 11.88 -3.61
N ASP A 104 -0.42 12.98 -3.88
CA ASP A 104 0.00 13.93 -2.86
C ASP A 104 -1.21 14.64 -2.21
N ASP A 105 -2.24 14.94 -3.00
CA ASP A 105 -3.54 15.42 -2.49
C ASP A 105 -4.22 14.37 -1.60
N SER A 106 -4.25 13.09 -2.00
CA SER A 106 -4.77 11.99 -1.16
C SER A 106 -3.98 11.83 0.14
N ILE A 107 -2.66 12.07 0.14
CA ILE A 107 -1.84 12.07 1.37
C ILE A 107 -2.30 13.21 2.30
N ALA A 108 -2.44 14.43 1.78
CA ALA A 108 -2.89 15.57 2.56
C ALA A 108 -4.32 15.36 3.11
N ALA A 109 -5.22 14.76 2.32
CA ALA A 109 -6.56 14.38 2.74
C ALA A 109 -6.53 13.35 3.87
N LEU A 110 -5.66 12.33 3.79
CA LEU A 110 -5.50 11.33 4.84
C LEU A 110 -5.00 11.95 6.15
N GLU A 111 -4.04 12.87 6.10
CA GLU A 111 -3.53 13.59 7.27
C GLU A 111 -4.58 14.51 7.91
N ALA A 112 -5.54 15.01 7.12
CA ALA A 112 -6.65 15.83 7.58
C ALA A 112 -7.89 15.03 8.02
N ASP A 113 -7.80 13.69 8.09
CA ASP A 113 -8.92 12.77 8.33
C ASP A 113 -10.08 12.94 7.32
N ALA A 114 -9.80 13.47 6.13
CA ALA A 114 -10.75 13.71 5.04
C ALA A 114 -10.88 12.46 4.14
N PHE A 115 -11.21 11.31 4.72
CA PHE A 115 -11.16 10.00 4.05
C PHE A 115 -12.02 9.84 2.77
N LYS A 116 -12.95 10.75 2.50
CA LYS A 116 -13.76 10.74 1.27
C LYS A 116 -12.99 11.28 0.06
N ASP A 117 -11.94 12.05 0.33
CA ASP A 117 -11.10 12.73 -0.65
C ASP A 117 -9.75 12.02 -0.80
N VAL A 118 -9.59 10.84 -0.17
CA VAL A 118 -8.47 9.91 -0.31
C VAL A 118 -8.77 8.93 -1.44
#